data_AF-A0A6N2HMU3-F1
#
_entry.id   AF-A0A6N2HMU3-F1
#
_cell.length_a   1.000
_cell.length_b   1.000
_cell.length_c   1.000
_cell.angle_alpha   90.00
_cell.angle_beta   90.00
_cell.angle_gamma   90.00
#
_symmetry.space_group_name_H-M   'P 1'
#
loop_
_entity.id
_entity.type
_entity.pdbx_description
1 polymer ?
#
loop_
_entity_poly.entity_id
_entity_poly.type
_entity_poly.pdbx_seq_one_letter_code
_entity_poly.pdbx_strand_id
1 'polypeptide(L)'
;MIQGMTTGRPKRLSTTKARSIADAAQLVKAGDWSTSHTWDVVAEDGTLLVVVTPSYGGSSRSGRDGWKWHLAALGPTGTREKWPTRQQAAAQGLMSWIRWVTATR
;
A
#
# COMPACT_ATOMS: atom_id res chain seq x y z
N MET A 1 -13.06 -22.74 -4.54
CA MET A 1 -13.44 -21.60 -5.39
C MET A 1 -12.65 -20.39 -4.92
N ILE A 2 -11.66 -19.94 -5.68
CA ILE A 2 -10.92 -18.70 -5.36
C ILE A 2 -11.17 -17.75 -6.52
N GLN A 3 -11.95 -16.71 -6.26
CA GLN A 3 -12.41 -15.76 -7.26
C GLN A 3 -11.27 -14.87 -7.74
N GLY A 4 -11.20 -14.75 -9.07
CA GLY A 4 -10.71 -13.61 -9.85
C GLY A 4 -9.65 -12.71 -9.22
N MET A 5 -8.38 -13.01 -9.49
CA MET A 5 -7.34 -11.99 -9.60
C MET A 5 -7.64 -11.13 -10.84
N THR A 6 -8.59 -10.20 -10.77
CA THR A 6 -8.78 -9.19 -11.82
C THR A 6 -7.69 -8.14 -11.68
N THR A 7 -6.59 -8.34 -12.40
CA THR A 7 -5.49 -7.38 -12.64
C THR A 7 -5.94 -6.24 -13.56
N GLY A 8 -7.00 -5.54 -13.17
CA GLY A 8 -7.55 -4.40 -13.90
C GLY A 8 -7.90 -3.27 -12.94
N ARG A 9 -7.57 -2.03 -13.31
CA ARG A 9 -7.92 -0.84 -12.53
C ARG A 9 -9.43 -0.84 -12.22
N PRO A 10 -9.86 -0.69 -10.94
CA PRO A 10 -11.26 -0.67 -10.55
C PRO A 10 -12.05 0.33 -11.40
N LYS A 11 -13.35 0.05 -11.61
CA LYS A 11 -14.28 1.03 -12.20
C LYS A 11 -14.10 2.37 -11.46
N ARG A 12 -13.85 3.45 -12.20
CA ARG A 12 -13.47 4.77 -11.65
C ARG A 12 -14.36 5.13 -10.46
N LEU A 13 -13.73 5.36 -9.31
CA LEU A 13 -14.40 5.80 -8.10
C LEU A 13 -14.53 7.33 -8.10
N SER A 14 -15.56 7.83 -7.42
CA SER A 14 -15.59 9.25 -7.05
C SER A 14 -14.53 9.53 -5.99
N THR A 15 -14.01 10.76 -5.95
CA THR A 15 -13.02 11.18 -4.95
C THR A 15 -13.54 11.02 -3.53
N THR A 16 -14.81 11.33 -3.28
CA THR A 16 -15.44 11.14 -1.96
C THR A 16 -15.43 9.67 -1.54
N LYS A 17 -15.82 8.76 -2.45
CA LYS A 17 -15.84 7.32 -2.15
C LYS A 17 -14.42 6.78 -1.93
N ALA A 18 -13.46 7.18 -2.75
CA ALA A 18 -12.06 6.79 -2.58
C ALA A 18 -11.51 7.27 -1.22
N ARG A 19 -11.75 8.53 -0.84
CA ARG A 19 -11.33 9.04 0.48
C ARG A 19 -11.95 8.26 1.63
N SER A 20 -13.27 8.01 1.58
CA SER A 20 -13.95 7.22 2.61
C SER A 20 -13.37 5.82 2.78
N ILE A 21 -12.99 5.14 1.68
CA ILE A 21 -12.33 3.83 1.74
C ILE A 21 -10.93 3.97 2.36
N ALA A 22 -10.17 4.99 1.97
CA ALA A 22 -8.83 5.22 2.49
C ALA A 22 -8.82 5.57 3.99
N ASP A 23 -9.80 6.36 4.44
CA ASP A 23 -9.93 6.78 5.84
C ASP A 23 -10.32 5.59 6.75
N ALA A 24 -11.09 4.64 6.23
CA ALA A 24 -11.47 3.42 6.95
C ALA A 24 -10.42 2.29 6.86
N ALA A 25 -9.40 2.45 6.02
CA ALA A 25 -8.40 1.41 5.78
C ALA A 25 -7.47 1.21 6.99
N GLN A 26 -7.04 -0.04 7.20
CA GLN A 26 -6.22 -0.44 8.33
C GLN A 26 -4.83 -0.90 7.88
N LEU A 27 -3.80 -0.50 8.62
CA LEU A 27 -2.43 -0.98 8.44
C LEU A 27 -2.18 -2.22 9.30
N VAL A 28 -2.21 -3.39 8.69
CA VAL A 28 -2.09 -4.70 9.35
C VAL A 28 -0.81 -5.42 8.95
N LYS A 29 -0.40 -6.43 9.72
CA LYS A 29 0.74 -7.27 9.35
C LYS A 29 0.33 -8.18 8.19
N ALA A 30 1.19 -8.30 7.17
CA ALA A 30 0.99 -9.27 6.11
C ALA A 30 1.06 -10.70 6.66
N GLY A 31 0.51 -11.67 5.92
CA GLY A 31 0.50 -13.08 6.33
C GLY A 31 1.90 -13.67 6.52
N ASP A 32 2.89 -13.18 5.77
CA ASP A 32 4.29 -13.58 5.84
C ASP A 32 5.16 -12.62 6.68
N TRP A 33 4.55 -11.80 7.54
CA TRP A 33 5.26 -10.72 8.26
C TRP A 33 6.47 -11.20 9.07
N SER A 34 6.47 -12.43 9.57
CA SER A 34 7.61 -12.98 10.34
C SER A 34 8.89 -13.07 9.52
N THR A 35 8.80 -13.17 8.19
CA THR A 35 9.93 -13.22 7.28
C THR A 35 10.11 -11.90 6.54
N SER A 36 9.04 -11.36 5.97
CA SER A 36 9.08 -10.18 5.10
C SER A 36 9.09 -8.85 5.85
N HIS A 37 8.58 -8.85 7.09
CA HIS A 37 8.25 -7.64 7.86
C HIS A 37 7.35 -6.65 7.12
N THR A 38 6.59 -7.14 6.13
CA THR A 38 5.70 -6.35 5.27
C THR A 38 4.38 -6.06 5.96
N TRP A 39 3.88 -4.85 5.77
CA TRP A 39 2.57 -4.43 6.25
C TRP A 39 1.64 -4.19 5.08
N ASP A 40 0.36 -4.49 5.29
CA ASP A 40 -0.69 -4.35 4.30
C ASP A 40 -1.66 -3.25 4.73
N VAL A 41 -2.08 -2.42 3.79
CA VAL A 41 -3.18 -1.47 3.98
C VAL A 41 -4.43 -2.06 3.35
N VAL A 42 -5.39 -2.41 4.19
CA VAL A 42 -6.58 -3.20 3.82
C VAL A 42 -7.84 -2.38 4.08
N ALA A 43 -8.76 -2.34 3.12
CA ALA A 43 -10.08 -1.74 3.29
C ALA A 43 -10.96 -2.59 4.23
N GLU A 44 -12.08 -2.03 4.72
CA GLU A 44 -13.00 -2.74 5.62
C GLU A 44 -13.54 -4.05 5.03
N ASP A 45 -13.69 -4.13 3.70
CA ASP A 45 -14.15 -5.33 2.99
C ASP A 45 -13.04 -6.38 2.76
N GLY A 46 -11.84 -6.17 3.30
CA GLY A 46 -10.70 -7.05 3.11
C GLY A 46 -9.88 -6.79 1.85
N THR A 47 -10.23 -5.78 1.04
CA THR A 47 -9.49 -5.45 -0.17
C THR A 47 -8.12 -4.88 0.16
N LEU A 48 -7.05 -5.51 -0.35
CA LEU A 48 -5.69 -5.01 -0.23
C LEU A 48 -5.46 -3.81 -1.17
N LEU A 49 -5.11 -2.66 -0.60
CA LEU A 49 -4.95 -1.40 -1.35
C LEU A 49 -3.47 -1.09 -1.64
N VAL A 50 -2.64 -1.18 -0.58
CA VAL A 50 -1.23 -0.78 -0.59
C VAL A 50 -0.43 -1.79 0.21
N VAL A 51 0.77 -2.12 -0.28
CA VAL A 51 1.75 -2.93 0.44
C VAL A 51 2.90 -2.05 0.88
N VAL A 52 3.30 -2.17 2.14
CA VAL A 52 4.35 -1.36 2.79
C VAL A 52 5.49 -2.26 3.22
N THR A 53 6.64 -2.11 2.57
CA THR A 53 7.81 -2.96 2.79
C THR A 53 8.93 -2.18 3.46
N PRO A 54 9.67 -2.76 4.41
CA PRO A 54 10.89 -2.13 4.91
C PRO A 54 11.93 -2.01 3.78
N SER A 55 12.69 -0.92 3.78
CA SER A 55 13.90 -0.80 2.98
C SER A 55 15.09 -1.07 3.90
N TYR A 56 16.10 -1.78 3.39
CA TYR A 56 17.34 -2.06 4.12
C TYR A 56 18.54 -1.46 3.39
N GLY A 57 19.71 -1.44 4.04
CA GLY A 57 20.97 -0.97 3.47
C GLY A 57 21.37 0.45 3.89
N GLY A 58 20.87 0.93 5.03
CA GLY A 58 21.28 2.20 5.64
C GLY A 58 22.08 1.96 6.92
N SER A 59 22.75 3.01 7.39
CA SER A 59 23.65 2.98 8.57
C SER A 59 22.92 2.88 9.92
N SER A 60 21.61 2.64 9.95
CA SER A 60 20.85 2.55 11.20
C SER A 60 21.22 1.28 11.96
N ARG A 61 21.05 1.29 13.29
CA ARG A 61 21.34 0.15 14.17
C ARG A 61 20.61 -1.14 13.79
N SER A 62 19.48 -1.02 13.08
CA SER A 62 18.67 -2.16 12.61
C SER A 62 18.95 -2.58 11.17
N GLY A 63 19.83 -1.86 10.46
CA GLY A 63 20.04 -1.98 9.01
C GLY A 63 18.87 -1.50 8.15
N ARG A 64 17.72 -1.17 8.77
CA ARG A 64 16.54 -0.59 8.11
C ARG A 64 16.81 0.88 7.78
N ASP A 65 16.51 1.25 6.54
CA ASP A 65 16.66 2.58 5.97
C ASP A 65 15.30 3.13 5.55
N GLY A 66 14.34 3.09 6.48
CA GLY A 66 12.97 3.52 6.24
C GLY A 66 12.06 2.48 5.57
N TRP A 67 10.99 2.98 4.96
CA TRP A 67 9.86 2.21 4.47
C TRP A 67 9.48 2.65 3.06
N LYS A 68 9.10 1.70 2.23
CA LYS A 68 8.58 1.91 0.88
C LYS A 68 7.13 1.46 0.82
N TRP A 69 6.43 1.90 -0.20
CA TRP A 69 5.07 1.46 -0.49
C TRP A 69 4.91 1.18 -1.98
N HIS A 70 3.95 0.33 -2.32
CA HIS A 70 3.46 0.18 -3.68
C HIS A 70 1.96 -0.15 -3.70
N LEU A 71 1.28 0.16 -4.80
CA LEU A 71 -0.12 -0.22 -4.98
C LEU A 71 -0.21 -1.72 -5.20
N ALA A 72 -1.04 -2.42 -4.44
CA ALA A 72 -1.16 -3.88 -4.53
C ALA A 72 -1.52 -4.36 -5.95
N ALA A 73 -2.36 -3.57 -6.65
CA ALA A 73 -2.76 -3.84 -8.02
C ALA A 73 -1.65 -3.60 -9.08
N LEU A 74 -0.61 -2.82 -8.76
CA LEU A 74 0.48 -2.50 -9.70
C LEU A 74 1.79 -3.23 -9.37
N GLY A 75 1.90 -3.81 -8.18
CA GLY A 75 3.12 -4.43 -7.68
C GLY A 75 4.22 -3.41 -7.35
N PRO A 76 5.39 -3.89 -6.91
CA PRO A 76 6.52 -3.03 -6.53
C PRO A 76 6.94 -2.13 -7.68
N THR A 77 6.86 -0.82 -7.46
CA THR A 77 7.47 0.16 -8.36
C THR A 77 8.91 0.41 -7.93
N GLY A 78 9.82 0.67 -8.86
CA GLY A 78 11.23 0.96 -8.58
C GLY A 78 11.48 2.28 -7.83
N THR A 79 10.51 2.79 -7.08
CA THR A 79 10.58 4.05 -6.35
C THR A 79 11.72 3.99 -5.33
N ARG A 80 12.62 4.98 -5.44
CA ARG A 80 13.74 5.16 -4.52
C ARG A 80 13.32 5.90 -3.26
N GLU A 81 12.16 6.55 -3.27
CA GLU A 81 11.65 7.31 -2.13
C GLU A 81 11.40 6.40 -0.94
N LYS A 82 11.89 6.83 0.22
CA LYS A 82 11.78 6.09 1.49
C LYS A 82 11.17 7.00 2.52
N TRP A 83 10.28 6.45 3.31
CA TRP A 83 9.59 7.16 4.39
C TRP A 83 10.16 6.73 5.74
N PRO A 84 10.38 7.66 6.66
CA PRO A 84 10.88 7.36 8.01
C PRO A 84 10.06 6.31 8.76
N THR A 85 8.74 6.31 8.60
CA THR A 85 7.84 5.37 9.29
C THR A 85 6.93 4.62 8.32
N ARG A 86 6.48 3.43 8.76
CA ARG A 86 5.49 2.63 8.01
C ARG A 86 4.17 3.38 7.82
N GLN A 87 3.77 4.20 8.79
CA GLN A 87 2.56 5.02 8.71
C GLN A 87 2.66 6.11 7.65
N GLN A 88 3.82 6.76 7.53
CA GLN A 88 4.05 7.75 6.48
C GLN A 88 4.06 7.09 5.10
N ALA A 89 4.73 5.93 4.95
CA ALA A 89 4.67 5.15 3.72
C ALA A 89 3.22 4.76 3.36
N ALA A 90 2.44 4.27 4.34
CA ALA A 90 1.04 3.90 4.15
C ALA A 90 0.19 5.09 3.70
N ALA A 91 0.33 6.25 4.35
CA ALA A 91 -0.41 7.47 4.00
C ALA A 91 -0.12 7.93 2.55
N GLN A 92 1.14 7.85 2.14
CA GLN A 92 1.58 8.21 0.79
C GLN A 92 1.08 7.23 -0.26
N GLY A 93 1.06 5.94 0.08
CA GLY A 93 0.42 4.91 -0.71
C GLY A 93 -1.08 5.13 -0.87
N LEU A 94 -1.79 5.49 0.20
CA LEU A 94 -3.23 5.79 0.16
C LEU A 94 -3.54 7.02 -0.71
N MET A 95 -2.75 8.09 -0.60
CA MET A 95 -2.90 9.25 -1.49
C MET A 95 -2.70 8.88 -2.96
N SER A 96 -1.72 8.02 -3.23
CA SER A 96 -1.44 7.53 -4.59
C SER A 96 -2.53 6.59 -5.08
N TRP A 97 -3.08 5.75 -4.21
CA TRP A 97 -4.22 4.89 -4.50
C TRP A 97 -5.45 5.73 -4.86
N ILE A 98 -5.76 6.79 -4.08
CA ILE A 98 -6.86 7.72 -4.38
C ILE A 98 -6.68 8.32 -5.78
N ARG A 99 -5.49 8.86 -6.09
CA ARG A 99 -5.20 9.39 -7.43
C ARG A 99 -5.40 8.31 -8.49
N TRP A 100 -4.94 7.09 -8.25
CA TRP A 100 -5.08 5.98 -9.18
C TRP A 100 -6.54 5.55 -9.36
N VAL A 101 -7.38 5.42 -8.35
CA VAL A 101 -8.78 4.99 -8.57
C VAL A 101 -9.68 6.09 -9.11
N THR A 102 -9.24 7.36 -9.06
CA THR A 102 -10.05 8.52 -9.48
C THR A 102 -9.61 9.15 -10.80
N ALA A 103 -8.37 8.95 -11.25
CA ALA A 103 -7.93 9.54 -12.51
C ALA A 103 -8.80 9.06 -13.68
N THR A 104 -9.15 10.01 -14.53
CA THR A 104 -9.87 9.78 -15.78
C THR A 104 -8.99 8.93 -16.71
N ARG A 105 -9.62 8.10 -17.53
CA ARG A 105 -8.93 7.38 -18.61
C ARG A 105 -8.46 8.36 -19.67
#